data_AF-A0A7V2JN63-F1
#
_entry.id   AF-A0A7V2JN63-F1
#
_cell.length_a   1.000
_cell.length_b   1.000
_cell.length_c   1.000
_cell.angle_alpha   90.00
_cell.angle_beta   90.00
_cell.angle_gamma   90.00
#
_symmetry.space_group_name_H-M   'P 1'
#
loop_
_entity.id
_entity.type
_entity.pdbx_description
1 polymer ?
#
loop_
_entity_poly.entity_id
_entity_poly.type
_entity_poly.pdbx_seq_one_letter_code
_entity_poly.pdbx_strand_id
1 'polypeptide(L)'
;MSWIAVPKKEEAAPYKQEPGTFTKWQPLDKGSDLLFYEGLHGGVVDEEAGVDAAQWVDLLVGVVPIVNLEWIQKIHRDSAERGYDTEVIVHTILRRMRDYVTYITPQFSRTHINFQRVPTVDTSNPFIARDIPTPDESFIVIRISDPDGHDFPYYLRMIEGSFMSRPNTIVVPGGKMGFAMEIILTPMVHEIMKKKKKSG
;
A
#
# COMPACT_ATOMS: atom_id res chain seq x y z
N MET A 1 -4.18 -21.31 -1.86
CA MET A 1 -5.64 -21.30 -1.60
C MET A 1 -6.04 -19.85 -1.37
N SER A 2 -7.26 -19.45 -1.68
CA SER A 2 -7.80 -18.10 -1.43
C SER A 2 -9.07 -18.17 -0.58
N TRP A 3 -9.43 -17.07 0.06
CA TRP A 3 -10.72 -16.86 0.74
C TRP A 3 -11.08 -15.38 0.62
N ILE A 4 -12.35 -15.05 0.77
CA ILE A 4 -12.85 -13.67 0.70
C ILE A 4 -13.35 -13.29 2.09
N ALA A 5 -12.82 -12.19 2.63
CA ALA A 5 -13.40 -11.54 3.80
C ALA A 5 -14.70 -10.89 3.36
N VAL A 6 -15.78 -11.09 4.10
CA VAL A 6 -17.08 -10.53 3.70
C VAL A 6 -17.59 -9.54 4.74
N PRO A 7 -17.00 -8.32 4.79
CA PRO A 7 -17.25 -7.37 5.86
C PRO A 7 -18.63 -6.71 5.81
N LYS A 8 -19.26 -6.59 4.64
CA LYS A 8 -20.53 -5.85 4.45
C LYS A 8 -21.67 -6.76 4.00
N LYS A 9 -22.90 -6.34 4.30
CA LYS A 9 -24.12 -7.13 4.03
C LYS A 9 -24.34 -7.37 2.54
N GLU A 10 -24.01 -6.39 1.70
CA GLU A 10 -24.09 -6.51 0.24
C GLU A 10 -23.06 -7.51 -0.31
N GLU A 11 -21.85 -7.53 0.26
CA GLU A 11 -20.78 -8.47 -0.10
C GLU A 11 -21.08 -9.89 0.39
N ALA A 12 -21.87 -10.03 1.47
CA ALA A 12 -22.28 -11.29 2.10
C ALA A 12 -23.45 -11.98 1.40
N ALA A 13 -24.29 -11.20 0.71
CA ALA A 13 -25.49 -11.71 0.05
C ALA A 13 -25.20 -12.80 -1.01
N PRO A 14 -24.18 -12.71 -1.89
CA PRO A 14 -23.86 -13.76 -2.85
C PRO A 14 -23.43 -15.09 -2.19
N TYR A 15 -22.83 -15.02 -1.00
CA TYR A 15 -22.32 -16.20 -0.28
C TYR A 15 -23.32 -16.76 0.73
N LYS A 16 -24.46 -16.09 0.95
CA LYS A 16 -25.48 -16.46 1.96
C LYS A 16 -24.89 -16.62 3.36
N GLN A 17 -24.01 -15.70 3.75
CA GLN A 17 -23.35 -15.69 5.05
C GLN A 17 -23.66 -14.39 5.81
N GLU A 18 -23.38 -14.39 7.11
CA GLU A 18 -23.45 -13.19 7.93
C GLU A 18 -22.27 -12.26 7.63
N PRO A 19 -22.45 -10.92 7.70
CA PRO A 19 -21.36 -9.98 7.59
C PRO A 19 -20.29 -10.24 8.66
N GLY A 20 -19.02 -10.14 8.27
CA GLY A 20 -17.86 -10.35 9.15
C GLY A 20 -17.40 -11.81 9.25
N THR A 21 -17.96 -12.74 8.48
CA THR A 21 -17.47 -14.12 8.42
C THR A 21 -16.52 -14.37 7.25
N PHE A 22 -15.79 -15.49 7.32
CA PHE A 22 -14.90 -15.94 6.26
C PHE A 22 -15.58 -16.99 5.37
N THR A 23 -15.42 -16.84 4.05
CA THR A 23 -15.79 -17.92 3.12
C THR A 23 -14.88 -19.13 3.31
N LYS A 24 -15.32 -20.30 2.84
CA LYS A 24 -14.43 -21.47 2.76
C LYS A 24 -13.24 -21.17 1.84
N TRP A 25 -12.10 -21.79 2.17
CA TRP A 25 -10.93 -21.79 1.31
C TRP A 25 -11.23 -22.40 -0.05
N GLN A 26 -10.72 -21.77 -1.10
CA GLN A 26 -10.81 -22.24 -2.47
C GLN A 26 -9.40 -22.54 -3.01
N PRO A 27 -9.25 -23.58 -3.85
CA PRO A 27 -8.00 -23.81 -4.57
C PRO A 27 -7.72 -22.62 -5.51
N LEU A 28 -6.45 -22.33 -5.75
CA LEU A 28 -6.07 -21.33 -6.75
C LEU A 28 -6.21 -21.95 -8.15
N ASP A 29 -6.54 -21.11 -9.12
CA ASP A 29 -6.63 -21.54 -10.51
C ASP A 29 -5.27 -22.02 -11.04
N LYS A 30 -5.29 -23.18 -11.69
CA LYS A 30 -4.10 -23.77 -12.31
C LYS A 30 -3.68 -22.94 -13.53
N GLY A 31 -2.38 -22.85 -13.77
CA GLY A 31 -1.83 -22.11 -14.91
C GLY A 31 -1.65 -20.61 -14.69
N SER A 32 -1.85 -20.12 -13.47
CA SER A 32 -1.59 -18.73 -13.12
C SER A 32 -0.13 -18.35 -13.34
N ASP A 33 0.08 -17.16 -13.90
CA ASP A 33 1.42 -16.68 -14.25
C ASP A 33 2.16 -16.03 -13.09
N LEU A 34 1.42 -15.33 -12.25
CA LEU A 34 1.90 -14.55 -11.12
C LEU A 34 0.84 -14.58 -10.01
N LEU A 35 1.29 -14.54 -8.75
CA LEU A 35 0.43 -14.31 -7.60
C LEU A 35 0.53 -12.84 -7.21
N PHE A 36 -0.61 -12.14 -7.18
CA PHE A 36 -0.70 -10.78 -6.70
C PHE A 36 -1.32 -10.77 -5.30
N TYR A 37 -0.65 -10.11 -4.36
CA TYR A 37 -1.14 -9.89 -3.00
C TYR A 37 -1.23 -8.39 -2.73
N GLU A 38 -2.37 -7.96 -2.20
CA GLU A 38 -2.61 -6.61 -1.72
C GLU A 38 -3.10 -6.68 -0.27
N GLY A 39 -2.43 -5.95 0.62
CA GLY A 39 -2.77 -5.93 2.03
C GLY A 39 -1.66 -5.35 2.90
N LEU A 40 -1.88 -5.38 4.21
CA LEU A 40 -0.99 -4.77 5.20
C LEU A 40 0.22 -5.62 5.60
N HIS A 41 0.31 -6.88 5.15
CA HIS A 41 1.33 -7.85 5.62
C HIS A 41 2.07 -8.55 4.46
N GLY A 42 2.23 -7.87 3.32
CA GLY A 42 2.87 -8.45 2.14
C GLY A 42 4.36 -8.74 2.30
N GLY A 43 5.02 -8.09 3.26
CA GLY A 43 6.45 -8.29 3.54
C GLY A 43 6.72 -8.42 5.05
N VAL A 44 5.77 -9.01 5.79
CA VAL A 44 5.89 -9.20 7.24
C VAL A 44 7.01 -10.18 7.57
N VAL A 45 7.79 -9.83 8.58
CA VAL A 45 8.78 -10.71 9.21
C VAL A 45 8.64 -10.57 10.71
N ASP A 46 8.42 -11.70 11.37
CA ASP A 46 8.28 -11.84 12.82
C ASP A 46 9.15 -13.04 13.25
N GLU A 47 10.31 -12.73 13.84
CA GLU A 47 11.28 -13.72 14.30
C GLU A 47 10.76 -14.54 15.49
N GLU A 48 9.97 -13.93 16.38
CA GLU A 48 9.41 -14.59 17.56
C GLU A 48 8.35 -15.62 17.14
N ALA A 49 7.53 -15.27 16.14
CA ALA A 49 6.54 -16.18 15.57
C ALA A 49 7.11 -17.15 14.51
N GLY A 50 8.39 -16.99 14.11
CA GLY A 50 9.01 -17.79 13.05
C GLY A 50 8.38 -17.55 11.67
N VAL A 51 7.87 -16.35 11.41
CA VAL A 51 7.21 -15.97 10.16
C VAL A 51 8.12 -15.06 9.35
N ASP A 52 8.41 -15.44 8.11
CA ASP A 52 9.02 -14.54 7.12
C ASP A 52 8.26 -14.71 5.80
N ALA A 53 7.38 -13.75 5.50
CA ALA A 53 6.65 -13.70 4.25
C ALA A 53 7.50 -13.06 3.13
N ALA A 54 8.40 -12.14 3.48
CA ALA A 54 9.19 -11.38 2.53
C ALA A 54 10.11 -12.27 1.69
N GLN A 55 10.61 -13.38 2.24
CA GLN A 55 11.45 -14.35 1.51
C GLN A 55 10.78 -14.95 0.27
N TRP A 56 9.44 -14.93 0.18
CA TRP A 56 8.68 -15.51 -0.93
C TRP A 56 8.30 -14.49 -2.01
N VAL A 57 8.74 -13.24 -1.89
CA VAL A 57 8.27 -12.13 -2.73
C VAL A 57 9.36 -11.68 -3.70
N ASP A 58 9.12 -11.87 -5.00
CA ASP A 58 10.03 -11.39 -6.06
C ASP A 58 9.98 -9.85 -6.23
N LEU A 59 8.83 -9.23 -5.96
CA LEU A 59 8.64 -7.78 -6.04
C LEU A 59 7.72 -7.27 -4.93
N LEU A 60 8.32 -6.72 -3.87
CA LEU A 60 7.61 -6.11 -2.75
C LEU A 60 7.48 -4.59 -2.95
N VAL A 61 6.23 -4.11 -3.11
CA VAL A 61 5.90 -2.69 -3.29
C VAL A 61 5.17 -2.16 -2.06
N GLY A 62 5.66 -1.07 -1.48
CA GLY A 62 4.98 -0.35 -0.41
C GLY A 62 4.18 0.81 -0.99
N VAL A 63 2.88 0.87 -0.71
CA VAL A 63 2.03 2.04 -1.01
C VAL A 63 1.51 2.58 0.31
N VAL A 64 1.98 3.76 0.70
CA VAL A 64 1.82 4.24 2.08
C VAL A 64 1.49 5.75 2.11
N PRO A 65 0.36 6.18 2.69
CA PRO A 65 0.20 7.58 3.04
C PRO A 65 1.10 7.96 4.22
N ILE A 66 1.49 9.23 4.36
CA ILE A 66 2.05 9.68 5.63
C ILE A 66 1.06 9.43 6.77
N VAL A 67 1.58 9.22 7.99
CA VAL A 67 0.79 8.84 9.17
C VAL A 67 -0.42 9.77 9.39
N ASN A 68 -0.23 11.08 9.27
CA ASN A 68 -1.32 12.05 9.42
C ASN A 68 -2.42 11.83 8.37
N LEU A 69 -2.07 11.57 7.11
CA LEU A 69 -3.06 11.29 6.06
C LEU A 69 -3.77 9.96 6.29
N GLU A 70 -3.06 8.92 6.78
CA GLU A 70 -3.68 7.65 7.15
C GLU A 70 -4.74 7.85 8.24
N TRP A 71 -4.43 8.67 9.25
CA TRP A 71 -5.36 8.99 10.34
C TRP A 71 -6.55 9.80 9.83
N ILE A 72 -6.35 10.85 9.02
CA ILE A 72 -7.46 11.61 8.41
C ILE A 72 -8.41 10.66 7.66
N GLN A 73 -7.88 9.78 6.81
CA GLN A 73 -8.68 8.79 6.09
C GLN A 73 -9.43 7.84 7.03
N LYS A 74 -8.80 7.40 8.12
CA LYS A 74 -9.42 6.50 9.10
C LYS A 74 -10.54 7.20 9.87
N ILE A 75 -10.31 8.42 10.34
CA ILE A 75 -11.28 9.25 11.06
C ILE A 75 -12.51 9.46 10.19
N HIS A 76 -12.31 9.87 8.93
CA HIS A 76 -13.39 10.04 7.96
C HIS A 76 -14.21 8.77 7.74
N ARG A 77 -13.55 7.62 7.55
CA ARG A 77 -14.24 6.32 7.41
C ARG A 77 -15.07 5.96 8.64
N ASP A 78 -14.52 6.16 9.84
CA ASP A 78 -15.17 5.80 11.09
C ASP A 78 -16.32 6.75 11.45
N SER A 79 -16.17 8.05 11.18
CA SER A 79 -17.23 9.05 11.37
C SER A 79 -18.40 8.82 10.41
N ALA A 80 -18.12 8.52 9.14
CA ALA A 80 -19.16 8.28 8.13
C ALA A 80 -19.97 7.00 8.38
N GLU A 81 -19.32 5.92 8.84
CA GLU A 81 -19.99 4.64 9.06
C GLU A 81 -20.68 4.54 10.44
N ARG A 82 -20.21 5.25 11.47
CA ARG A 82 -20.57 4.94 12.86
C ARG A 82 -20.82 6.13 13.79
N GLY A 83 -20.62 7.38 13.34
CA GLY A 83 -20.95 8.58 14.12
C GLY A 83 -20.24 8.66 15.49
N TYR A 84 -19.01 8.12 15.59
CA TYR A 84 -18.29 8.03 16.86
C TYR A 84 -17.90 9.38 17.45
N ASP A 85 -17.89 9.45 18.78
CA ASP A 85 -17.29 10.53 19.55
C ASP A 85 -15.76 10.57 19.36
N THR A 86 -15.21 11.77 19.33
CA THR A 86 -13.79 12.10 19.16
C THR A 86 -12.88 11.30 20.10
N GLU A 87 -13.29 11.07 21.35
CA GLU A 87 -12.50 10.30 22.33
C GLU A 87 -12.32 8.82 21.93
N VAL A 88 -13.37 8.20 21.36
CA VAL A 88 -13.34 6.80 20.92
C VAL A 88 -12.37 6.63 19.74
N ILE A 89 -12.33 7.63 18.86
CA ILE A 89 -11.43 7.69 17.71
C ILE A 89 -9.97 7.77 18.18
N VAL A 90 -9.67 8.68 19.12
CA VAL A 90 -8.32 8.83 19.71
C VAL A 90 -7.85 7.52 20.34
N HIS A 91 -8.68 6.91 21.19
CA HIS A 91 -8.33 5.66 21.85
C HIS A 91 -8.08 4.52 20.84
N THR A 92 -8.88 4.46 19.78
CA THR A 92 -8.72 3.47 18.71
C THR A 92 -7.40 3.65 17.95
N ILE A 93 -7.01 4.89 17.67
CA ILE A 93 -5.72 5.19 17.02
C ILE A 93 -4.57 4.77 17.93
N LEU A 94 -4.58 5.16 19.21
CA LEU A 94 -3.51 4.82 20.16
C LEU A 94 -3.30 3.31 20.30
N ARG A 95 -4.39 2.53 20.37
CA ARG A 95 -4.31 1.06 20.45
C ARG A 95 -3.63 0.46 19.22
N ARG A 96 -3.85 1.03 18.03
CA ARG A 96 -3.25 0.55 16.78
C ARG A 96 -1.80 1.00 16.60
N MET A 97 -1.36 2.07 17.25
CA MET A 97 -0.01 2.61 17.08
C MET A 97 1.08 1.61 17.46
N ARG A 98 0.83 0.79 18.50
CA ARG A 98 1.76 -0.27 18.87
C ARG A 98 1.97 -1.23 17.70
N ASP A 99 0.89 -1.80 17.17
CA ASP A 99 0.97 -2.76 16.07
C ASP A 99 1.50 -2.11 14.78
N TYR A 100 1.15 -0.84 14.53
CA TYR A 100 1.65 -0.09 13.38
C TYR A 100 3.17 0.06 13.39
N VAL A 101 3.75 0.39 14.55
CA VAL A 101 5.21 0.53 14.69
C VAL A 101 5.89 -0.84 14.69
N THR A 102 5.28 -1.85 15.31
CA THR A 102 5.89 -3.19 15.44
C THR A 102 5.81 -3.99 14.14
N TYR A 103 4.67 -3.97 13.44
CA TYR A 103 4.40 -4.90 12.33
C TYR A 103 4.27 -4.22 10.97
N ILE A 104 3.81 -2.97 10.89
CA ILE A 104 3.59 -2.29 9.61
C ILE A 104 4.85 -1.56 9.14
N THR A 105 5.36 -0.64 9.95
CA THR A 105 6.47 0.25 9.57
C THR A 105 7.74 -0.50 9.12
N PRO A 106 8.18 -1.60 9.77
CA PRO A 106 9.39 -2.30 9.36
C PRO A 106 9.32 -2.90 7.96
N GLN A 107 8.13 -3.20 7.42
CA GLN A 107 7.96 -3.75 6.08
C GLN A 107 8.48 -2.80 5.00
N PHE A 108 8.33 -1.48 5.18
CA PHE A 108 8.81 -0.47 4.21
C PHE A 108 10.35 -0.35 4.14
N SER A 109 11.06 -1.00 5.06
CA SER A 109 12.51 -1.17 4.96
C SER A 109 12.90 -2.33 4.04
N ARG A 110 11.98 -3.26 3.76
CA ARG A 110 12.21 -4.47 2.94
C ARG A 110 11.67 -4.35 1.51
N THR A 111 10.73 -3.45 1.29
CA THR A 111 10.16 -3.14 -0.04
C THR A 111 11.25 -2.73 -1.04
N HIS A 112 11.15 -3.23 -2.26
CA HIS A 112 11.97 -2.78 -3.38
C HIS A 112 11.64 -1.34 -3.78
N ILE A 113 10.35 -0.98 -3.76
CA ILE A 113 9.88 0.37 -4.08
C ILE A 113 8.82 0.81 -3.08
N ASN A 114 8.96 2.02 -2.57
CA ASN A 114 7.92 2.68 -1.78
C ASN A 114 7.33 3.85 -2.54
N PHE A 115 6.01 3.90 -2.63
CA PHE A 115 5.21 5.02 -3.08
C PHE A 115 4.58 5.68 -1.85
N GLN A 116 5.20 6.74 -1.35
CA GLN A 116 4.71 7.45 -0.18
C GLN A 116 3.89 8.66 -0.59
N ARG A 117 2.60 8.71 -0.20
CA ARG A 117 1.73 9.85 -0.47
C ARG A 117 1.86 10.92 0.60
N VAL A 118 2.23 12.13 0.19
CA VAL A 118 2.48 13.30 1.05
C VAL A 118 1.57 14.46 0.63
N PRO A 119 0.57 14.83 1.44
CA PRO A 119 -0.21 16.05 1.23
C PRO A 119 0.65 17.31 1.29
N THR A 120 0.27 18.31 0.50
CA THR A 120 0.84 19.66 0.49
C THR A 120 -0.07 20.69 1.15
N VAL A 121 -1.16 20.23 1.73
CA VAL A 121 -2.11 21.00 2.55
C VAL A 121 -1.85 20.78 4.04
N ASP A 122 -2.45 21.62 4.89
CA ASP A 122 -2.31 21.50 6.34
C ASP A 122 -2.96 20.22 6.86
N THR A 123 -2.10 19.30 7.31
CA THR A 123 -2.49 18.05 7.97
C THR A 123 -1.91 17.96 9.38
N SER A 124 -1.55 19.11 9.99
CA SER A 124 -0.91 19.17 11.31
C SER A 124 -1.81 18.62 12.42
N ASN A 125 -3.12 18.85 12.35
CA ASN A 125 -4.11 18.28 13.25
C ASN A 125 -5.13 17.41 12.48
N PRO A 126 -4.92 16.08 12.44
CA PRO A 126 -5.76 15.17 11.67
C PRO A 126 -7.16 14.97 12.28
N PHE A 127 -7.38 15.34 13.54
CA PHE A 127 -8.66 15.16 14.25
C PHE A 127 -9.71 16.19 13.90
N ILE A 128 -9.29 17.33 13.34
CA ILE A 128 -10.19 18.41 12.90
C ILE A 128 -10.21 18.56 11.37
N ALA A 129 -9.55 17.65 10.65
CA ALA A 129 -9.45 17.68 9.20
C ALA A 129 -10.84 17.46 8.57
N ARG A 130 -11.31 18.47 7.84
CA ARG A 130 -12.65 18.46 7.24
C ARG A 130 -12.76 17.58 6.02
N ASP A 131 -11.67 17.40 5.30
CA ASP A 131 -11.62 16.70 4.03
C ASP A 131 -10.36 15.83 3.97
N ILE A 132 -10.43 14.75 3.21
CA ILE A 132 -9.25 13.96 2.86
C ILE A 132 -8.54 14.69 1.71
N PRO A 133 -7.26 15.06 1.84
CA PRO A 133 -6.52 15.68 0.74
C PRO A 133 -6.65 14.88 -0.54
N THR A 134 -6.92 15.57 -1.65
CA THR A 134 -7.07 14.99 -2.98
C THR A 134 -5.70 14.62 -3.58
N PRO A 135 -5.66 13.84 -4.67
CA PRO A 135 -4.40 13.56 -5.36
C PRO A 135 -3.67 14.82 -5.83
N ASP A 136 -4.41 15.84 -6.29
CA ASP A 136 -3.82 17.09 -6.78
C ASP A 136 -3.24 17.95 -5.64
N GLU A 137 -3.73 17.76 -4.41
CA GLU A 137 -3.18 18.37 -3.20
C GLU A 137 -2.03 17.54 -2.59
N SER A 138 -1.50 16.55 -3.32
CA SER A 138 -0.47 15.64 -2.82
C SER A 138 0.68 15.46 -3.81
N PHE A 139 1.84 15.07 -3.30
CA PHE A 139 2.90 14.43 -4.06
C PHE A 139 3.02 12.96 -3.68
N ILE A 140 3.61 12.16 -4.59
CA ILE A 140 4.09 10.82 -4.27
C ILE A 140 5.62 10.85 -4.26
N VAL A 141 6.22 10.49 -3.13
CA VAL A 141 7.65 10.27 -2.97
C VAL A 141 7.92 8.81 -3.26
N ILE A 142 8.64 8.54 -4.35
CA ILE A 142 8.93 7.19 -4.83
C ILE A 142 10.40 6.87 -4.52
N ARG A 143 10.62 6.05 -3.49
CA ARG A 143 11.96 5.55 -3.10
C ARG A 143 12.20 4.19 -3.73
N ILE A 144 13.29 4.04 -4.46
CA ILE A 144 13.76 2.76 -5.01
C ILE A 144 14.92 2.27 -4.14
N SER A 145 14.85 1.03 -3.63
CA SER A 145 15.87 0.48 -2.73
C SER A 145 17.21 0.30 -3.44
N ASP A 146 17.16 -0.24 -4.66
CA ASP A 146 18.30 -0.43 -5.54
C ASP A 146 18.10 0.43 -6.80
N PRO A 147 18.79 1.58 -6.93
CA PRO A 147 18.63 2.47 -8.07
C PRO A 147 19.27 1.91 -9.35
N ASP A 148 20.07 0.86 -9.27
CA ASP A 148 20.74 0.29 -10.44
C ASP A 148 19.70 -0.32 -11.41
N GLY A 149 19.85 0.00 -12.70
CA GLY A 149 18.90 -0.42 -13.73
C GLY A 149 17.65 0.47 -13.88
N HIS A 150 17.47 1.48 -13.03
CA HIS A 150 16.40 2.47 -13.17
C HIS A 150 16.87 3.74 -13.91
N ASP A 151 16.17 4.12 -14.98
CA ASP A 151 16.47 5.33 -15.75
C ASP A 151 15.69 6.54 -15.21
N PHE A 152 16.19 7.16 -14.14
CA PHE A 152 15.60 8.38 -13.58
C PHE A 152 15.50 9.53 -14.60
N PRO A 153 16.50 9.80 -15.46
CA PRO A 153 16.34 10.76 -16.55
C PRO A 153 15.12 10.48 -17.44
N TYR A 154 14.86 9.23 -17.79
CA TYR A 154 13.65 8.84 -18.52
C TYR A 154 12.38 9.10 -17.72
N TYR A 155 12.33 8.70 -16.45
CA TYR A 155 11.18 8.95 -15.59
C TYR A 155 10.85 10.45 -15.47
N LEU A 156 11.87 11.30 -15.30
CA LEU A 156 11.72 12.75 -15.23
C LEU A 156 11.15 13.35 -16.53
N ARG A 157 11.58 12.85 -17.69
CA ARG A 157 11.06 13.30 -18.99
C ARG A 157 9.62 12.88 -19.22
N MET A 158 9.27 11.67 -18.80
CA MET A 158 7.93 11.11 -19.01
C MET A 158 6.91 11.69 -18.03
N ILE A 159 7.30 11.86 -16.77
CA ILE A 159 6.40 12.29 -15.70
C ILE A 159 6.58 13.79 -15.50
N GLU A 160 5.87 14.58 -16.29
CA GLU A 160 5.93 16.04 -16.18
C GLU A 160 5.59 16.51 -14.75
N GLY A 161 6.37 17.48 -14.26
CA GLY A 161 6.25 18.01 -12.89
C GLY A 161 6.94 17.15 -11.83
N SER A 162 7.64 16.09 -12.23
CA SER A 162 8.48 15.31 -11.32
C SER A 162 9.86 15.93 -11.12
N PHE A 163 10.49 15.60 -9.99
CA PHE A 163 11.85 16.04 -9.66
C PHE A 163 12.53 15.04 -8.73
N MET A 164 13.87 15.09 -8.64
CA MET A 164 14.64 14.24 -7.73
C MET A 164 14.79 14.91 -6.36
N SER A 165 14.46 14.19 -5.28
CA SER A 165 14.71 14.64 -3.90
C SER A 165 15.95 14.01 -3.27
N ARG A 166 16.34 12.82 -3.73
CA ARG A 166 17.56 12.07 -3.37
C ARG A 166 18.04 11.26 -4.58
N PRO A 167 19.29 10.76 -4.60
CA PRO A 167 19.81 9.98 -5.73
C PRO A 167 18.96 8.77 -6.14
N ASN A 168 18.27 8.14 -5.19
CA ASN A 168 17.38 6.99 -5.43
C ASN A 168 15.89 7.32 -5.22
N THR A 169 15.52 8.60 -5.22
CA THR A 169 14.14 9.03 -4.92
C THR A 169 13.66 10.11 -5.89
N ILE A 170 12.56 9.81 -6.57
CA ILE A 170 11.83 10.74 -7.43
C ILE A 170 10.52 11.15 -6.75
N VAL A 171 10.15 12.42 -6.87
CA VAL A 171 8.88 12.96 -6.40
C VAL A 171 8.02 13.26 -7.61
N VAL A 172 6.77 12.82 -7.60
CA VAL A 172 5.82 12.99 -8.73
C VAL A 172 4.50 13.60 -8.24
N PRO A 173 3.80 14.39 -9.06
CA PRO A 173 2.47 14.90 -8.71
C PRO A 173 1.50 13.77 -8.36
N GLY A 174 0.65 13.94 -7.34
CA GLY A 174 -0.24 12.89 -6.85
C GLY A 174 -1.23 12.39 -7.90
N GLY A 175 -1.76 13.27 -8.74
CA GLY A 175 -2.61 12.91 -9.88
C GLY A 175 -1.92 12.02 -10.93
N LYS A 176 -0.58 11.94 -10.93
CA LYS A 176 0.22 11.12 -11.87
C LYS A 176 0.71 9.80 -11.25
N MET A 177 0.23 9.41 -10.07
CA MET A 177 0.66 8.19 -9.37
C MET A 177 0.51 6.92 -10.23
N GLY A 178 -0.67 6.71 -10.84
CA GLY A 178 -0.93 5.52 -11.65
C GLY A 178 0.01 5.41 -12.85
N PHE A 179 0.25 6.53 -13.55
CA PHE A 179 1.19 6.59 -14.66
C PHE A 179 2.63 6.35 -14.22
N ALA A 180 3.04 6.89 -13.06
CA ALA A 180 4.35 6.62 -12.49
C ALA A 180 4.52 5.13 -12.12
N MET A 181 3.49 4.50 -11.53
CA MET A 181 3.51 3.06 -11.24
C MET A 181 3.65 2.24 -12.52
N GLU A 182 2.93 2.57 -13.59
CA GLU A 182 3.01 1.86 -14.86
C GLU A 182 4.43 1.94 -15.45
N ILE A 183 5.03 3.14 -15.51
CA ILE A 183 6.37 3.35 -16.05
C ILE A 183 7.42 2.59 -15.25
N ILE A 184 7.33 2.60 -13.92
CA ILE A 184 8.37 2.07 -13.04
C ILE A 184 8.21 0.56 -12.84
N LEU A 185 6.98 0.06 -12.65
CA LEU A 185 6.73 -1.34 -12.28
C LEU A 185 6.60 -2.27 -13.49
N THR A 186 6.10 -1.79 -14.64
CA THR A 186 5.93 -2.64 -15.83
C THR A 186 7.22 -3.35 -16.26
N PRO A 187 8.39 -2.67 -16.35
CA PRO A 187 9.64 -3.34 -16.67
C PRO A 187 10.01 -4.44 -15.66
N MET A 188 9.77 -4.20 -14.37
CA MET A 188 10.08 -5.16 -13.29
C MET A 188 9.21 -6.40 -13.38
N VAL A 189 7.89 -6.23 -13.62
CA VAL A 189 6.97 -7.35 -13.82
C VAL A 189 7.36 -8.16 -15.06
N HIS A 190 7.74 -7.50 -16.15
CA HIS A 190 8.25 -8.19 -17.33
C HIS A 190 9.53 -9.00 -17.04
N GLU A 191 10.42 -8.51 -16.17
CA GLU A 191 11.59 -9.28 -15.75
C GLU A 191 11.22 -10.55 -14.98
N ILE A 192 10.27 -10.48 -14.05
CA ILE A 192 9.75 -11.65 -13.31
C ILE A 192 9.20 -12.69 -14.30
N MET A 193 8.39 -12.24 -15.26
CA MET A 193 7.81 -13.11 -16.28
C MET A 193 8.88 -13.74 -17.20
N LYS A 194 9.97 -13.03 -17.49
CA LYS A 194 11.11 -13.58 -18.25
C LYS A 194 11.88 -14.63 -17.44
N LYS A 195 12.10 -14.40 -16.14
CA LYS A 195 12.80 -15.36 -15.24
C LYS A 195 12.02 -16.67 -15.16
N LYS A 196 10.68 -16.61 -15.02
CA LYS A 196 9.81 -17.80 -15.05
C LYS A 196 10.05 -18.67 -16.29
N LYS A 197 10.15 -18.07 -17.48
CA LYS A 197 10.35 -18.80 -18.75
C LYS A 197 11.70 -19.51 -18.87
N LYS A 198 12.72 -19.09 -18.12
CA LYS A 198 14.07 -19.69 -18.14
C LYS A 198 14.25 -20.80 -17.11
N SER A 199 13.43 -20.80 -16.06
CA SER A 199 13.49 -21.76 -14.95
C SER A 199 12.59 -22.98 -15.14
N GLY A 200 11.81 -23.04 -16.23
CA GLY A 200 11.01 -24.20 -16.64
C GLY A 200 11.62 -24.86 -17.87
#